data_AF-A0A7C6PE21-F1
#
_entry.id   AF-A0A7C6PE21-F1
#
_cell.length_a   1.000
_cell.length_b   1.000
_cell.length_c   1.000
_cell.angle_alpha   90.00
_cell.angle_beta   90.00
_cell.angle_gamma   90.00
#
_symmetry.space_group_name_H-M   'P 1'
#
loop_
_entity.id
_entity.type
_entity.pdbx_description
1 polymer ?
#
loop_
_entity_poly.entity_id
_entity_poly.type
_entity_poly.pdbx_seq_one_letter_code
_entity_poly.pdbx_strand_id
1 'polypeptide(L)' 'MKNGYEAFKKNIHGLINIDLNYYKEKQMKRRITSLRNRNGFDNFE' A
#
# COMPACT_ATOMS: atom_id res chain seq x y z
N MET A 1 -12.60 5.34 8.23
CA MET A 1 -12.13 4.24 7.34
C MET A 1 -10.60 4.13 7.44
N LYS A 2 -10.08 3.30 8.37
CA LYS A 2 -8.64 3.08 8.57
C LYS A 2 -8.13 1.81 7.85
N ASN A 3 -8.98 1.12 7.08
CA ASN A 3 -8.77 -0.32 6.83
C ASN A 3 -8.24 -0.71 5.43
N GLY A 4 -8.40 0.12 4.38
CA GLY A 4 -7.93 -0.24 3.03
C GLY A 4 -6.40 -0.36 2.94
N TYR A 5 -5.66 0.60 3.49
CA TYR A 5 -4.19 0.57 3.43
C TYR A 5 -3.58 -0.57 4.27
N GLU A 6 -4.16 -0.90 5.43
CA GLU A 6 -3.71 -2.02 6.25
C GLU A 6 -3.98 -3.38 5.58
N ALA A 7 -5.15 -3.54 4.95
CA ALA A 7 -5.45 -4.72 4.15
C ALA A 7 -4.48 -4.84 2.96
N PHE A 8 -4.22 -3.73 2.27
CA PHE A 8 -3.24 -3.66 1.18
C PHE A 8 -1.85 -4.14 1.62
N LYS A 9 -1.34 -3.68 2.77
CA LYS A 9 -0.03 -4.14 3.29
C LYS A 9 0.01 -5.66 3.49
N LYS A 10 -1.05 -6.25 4.05
CA LYS A 10 -1.14 -7.71 4.25
C LYS A 10 -1.14 -8.46 2.91
N ASN A 11 -1.91 -7.97 1.94
CA ASN A 11 -1.99 -8.57 0.61
C ASN A 11 -0.63 -8.51 -0.12
N ILE A 12 0.08 -7.37 -0.03
CA ILE A 12 1.43 -7.24 -0.60
C ILE A 12 2.41 -8.20 0.05
N HIS A 13 2.36 -8.35 1.38
CA HIS A 13 3.22 -9.29 2.07
C HIS A 13 2.97 -10.74 1.60
N GLY A 14 1.71 -11.14 1.43
CA GLY A 14 1.36 -12.45 0.88
C GLY A 14 1.74 -12.65 -0.60
N LEU A 15 1.69 -11.58 -1.41
CA LEU A 15 1.94 -11.65 -2.85
C LEU A 15 3.43 -11.71 -3.20
N ILE A 16 4.25 -10.86 -2.56
CA ILE A 16 5.66 -10.66 -2.95
C ILE A 16 6.65 -10.85 -1.79
N ASN A 17 6.18 -11.29 -0.61
CA ASN A 17 7.00 -11.50 0.58
C ASN A 17 7.77 -10.25 1.06
N ILE A 18 7.18 -9.06 0.86
CA ILE A 18 7.73 -7.79 1.36
C ILE A 18 6.79 -7.24 2.44
N ASP A 19 7.29 -7.05 3.65
CA ASP A 19 6.57 -6.34 4.70
C ASP A 19 6.83 -4.83 4.62
N LEU A 20 5.77 -4.09 4.30
CA LEU A 20 5.82 -2.63 4.17
C LEU A 20 6.02 -1.89 5.50
N ASN A 21 5.85 -2.58 6.64
CA ASN A 21 6.07 -1.99 7.98
C ASN A 21 7.56 -1.71 8.28
N TYR A 22 8.48 -2.34 7.55
CA TYR A 22 9.91 -2.02 7.66
C TYR A 22 10.30 -0.68 7.02
N TYR A 23 9.36 0.03 6.40
CA TYR A 23 9.57 1.33 5.77
C TYR A 23 8.85 2.45 6.53
N LYS A 24 9.35 3.69 6.39
CA LYS A 24 8.70 4.88 6.94
C LYS A 24 7.30 5.05 6.34
N GLU A 25 6.26 4.92 7.16
CA GLU A 25 4.86 4.83 6.72
C GLU A 25 4.46 5.96 5.77
N LYS A 26 4.71 7.22 6.14
CA LYS A 26 4.34 8.40 5.33
C LYS A 26 4.99 8.38 3.94
N GLN A 27 6.25 7.96 3.86
CA GLN A 27 6.99 7.92 2.60
C GLN A 27 6.55 6.72 1.74
N MET A 28 6.37 5.56 2.37
CA MET A 28 5.91 4.35 1.70
C MET A 28 4.49 4.54 1.13
N LYS A 29 3.58 5.07 1.94
CA LYS A 29 2.21 5.39 1.53
C LYS A 29 2.19 6.33 0.32
N ARG A 30 3.02 7.38 0.31
CA ARG A 30 3.15 8.28 -0.86
C ARG A 30 3.60 7.55 -2.12
N ARG A 31 4.58 6.66 -2.02
CA ARG A 31 5.07 5.86 -3.16
C ARG A 31 3.97 4.96 -3.72
N ILE A 32 3.25 4.24 -2.85
CA ILE A 32 2.16 3.36 -3.26
C ILE A 32 0.97 4.17 -3.81
N THR A 33 0.58 5.29 -3.20
CA THR A 33 -0.48 6.17 -3.74
C THR A 33 -0.15 6.65 -5.15
N SER A 34 1.10 7.05 -5.41
CA SER A 34 1.53 7.46 -6.74
C SER A 34 1.45 6.31 -7.75
N LEU A 35 1.90 5.11 -7.37
CA LEU A 35 1.80 3.91 -8.20
C LEU A 35 0.35 3.57 -8.53
N ARG A 36 -0.50 3.55 -7.50
CA ARG A 36 -1.94 3.29 -7.59
C ARG A 36 -2.63 4.24 -8.57
N ASN A 37 -2.42 5.56 -8.40
CA ASN A 37 -3.02 6.57 -9.24
C ASN A 37 -2.58 6.44 -10.70
N ARG A 38 -1.30 6.13 -10.94
CA ARG A 38 -0.78 5.90 -12.30
C ARG A 38 -1.44 4.72 -13.00
N ASN A 39 -1.93 3.75 -12.23
CA ASN A 39 -2.65 2.58 -12.74
C ASN A 39 -4.18 2.77 -12.76
N GLY A 40 -4.69 3.98 -12.51
CA GLY A 40 -6.12 4.29 -12.64
C GLY A 40 -7.00 3.86 -11.46
N PHE A 41 -6.41 3.64 -10.27
CA PHE A 41 -7.16 3.27 -9.06
C PHE A 41 -7.28 4.44 -8.07
N ASP A 42 -8.46 4.60 -7.49
CA ASP A 42 -8.80 5.75 -6.63
C ASP A 42 -8.59 5.47 -5.13
N ASN A 43 -8.61 4.20 -4.73
CA ASN A 43 -8.54 3.77 -3.34
C ASN A 43 -7.66 2.49 -3.17
N PHE A 44 -7.42 2.09 -1.92
CA PHE A 44 -6.62 0.91 -1.57
C PHE A 44 -7.49 -0.32 -1.26
N GLU A 45 -8.79 -0.26 -1.58
CA GLU A 45 -9.68 -1.41 -1.44
C GLU A 45 -9.56 -2.35 -2.64
#